data_AF-A0A8J1MDR7-F1
#
_entry.id   AF-A0A8J1MDR7-F1
#
_cell.length_a   1.000
_cell.length_b   1.000
_cell.length_c   1.000
_cell.angle_alpha   90.00
_cell.angle_beta   90.00
_cell.angle_gamma   90.00
#
_symmetry.space_group_name_H-M   'P 1'
#
loop_
_entity.id
_entity.type
_entity.pdbx_description
1 polymer ?
#
loop_
_entity_poly.entity_id
_entity_poly.type
_entity_poly.pdbx_seq_one_letter_code
_entity_poly.pdbx_strand_id
1 'polypeptide(L)'
;MPTECFSFPLLQYSWNTDEEYLFKAMMAFVMRIYTKNNTFQISNIVLCNSTERVAFWFVVTSPSNESDPLSYSVVEAAVRNERNQINSAFLLHDKTLEFVQIPPTLAPVSQALIVFGVVVCVVAVAIAYLVVSGIIRHRK
;
A
#
# COMPACT_ATOMS: atom_id res chain seq x y z
N MET A 1 -16.58 20.62 29.21
CA MET A 1 -15.62 19.93 30.11
C MET A 1 -15.43 18.53 29.54
N PRO A 2 -14.22 18.11 29.14
CA PRO A 2 -14.00 16.79 28.55
C PRO A 2 -13.77 15.79 29.69
N THR A 3 -14.63 14.78 29.84
CA THR A 3 -14.56 13.81 30.94
C THR A 3 -14.72 12.38 30.46
N GLU A 4 -14.07 11.95 29.38
CA GLU A 4 -14.00 10.52 29.06
C GLU A 4 -12.61 10.21 28.48
N CYS A 5 -11.72 9.68 29.33
CA CYS A 5 -10.48 9.06 28.89
C CYS A 5 -10.80 7.70 28.27
N PHE A 6 -10.70 7.58 26.94
CA PHE A 6 -10.94 6.30 26.27
C PHE A 6 -9.73 5.37 26.44
N SER A 7 -10.00 4.22 27.06
CA SER A 7 -9.07 3.12 27.26
C SER A 7 -8.72 2.51 25.90
N PHE A 8 -7.42 2.32 25.64
CA PHE A 8 -6.90 1.64 24.44
C PHE A 8 -6.86 0.12 24.70
N PRO A 9 -7.70 -0.70 24.04
CA PRO A 9 -7.46 -2.13 23.97
C PRO A 9 -6.41 -2.42 22.89
N LEU A 10 -5.36 -3.13 23.26
CA LEU A 10 -4.38 -3.64 22.32
C LEU A 10 -4.98 -4.80 21.50
N LEU A 11 -4.98 -4.61 20.18
CA LEU A 11 -4.92 -5.61 19.11
C LEU A 11 -6.07 -6.63 18.98
N GLN A 12 -7.20 -6.14 18.45
CA GLN A 12 -7.93 -6.85 17.41
C GLN A 12 -8.61 -5.80 16.53
N TYR A 13 -8.11 -5.58 15.31
CA TYR A 13 -8.74 -4.66 14.36
C TYR A 13 -10.12 -5.21 14.00
N SER A 14 -11.18 -4.64 14.59
CA SER A 14 -12.56 -5.01 14.33
C SER A 14 -13.14 -4.08 13.27
N TRP A 15 -13.42 -4.60 12.08
CA TRP A 15 -14.11 -3.84 11.04
C TRP A 15 -15.54 -3.52 11.50
N ASN A 16 -15.80 -2.27 11.87
CA ASN A 16 -17.09 -1.78 12.35
C ASN A 16 -17.66 -0.72 11.37
N THR A 17 -18.83 -0.18 11.67
CA THR A 17 -19.48 0.85 10.82
C THR A 17 -18.65 2.12 10.68
N ASP A 18 -17.84 2.46 11.69
CA ASP A 18 -16.98 3.64 11.67
C ASP A 18 -15.77 3.44 10.75
N GLU A 19 -15.17 2.25 10.75
CA GLU A 19 -14.09 1.84 9.82
C GLU A 19 -14.61 1.76 8.39
N GLU A 20 -15.83 1.24 8.18
CA GLU A 20 -16.49 1.26 6.87
C GLU A 20 -16.70 2.70 6.38
N TYR A 21 -17.16 3.59 7.26
CA TYR A 21 -17.32 5.01 6.93
C TYR A 21 -15.97 5.65 6.56
N LEU A 22 -14.92 5.37 7.35
CA LEU A 22 -13.57 5.87 7.09
C LEU A 22 -13.04 5.40 5.73
N PHE A 23 -13.26 4.12 5.39
CA PHE A 23 -12.90 3.57 4.07
C PHE A 23 -13.65 4.25 2.93
N LYS A 24 -14.97 4.38 3.02
CA LYS A 24 -15.76 5.07 2.00
C LYS A 24 -15.33 6.53 1.84
N ALA A 25 -15.04 7.23 2.94
CA ALA A 25 -14.54 8.60 2.92
C ALA A 25 -13.16 8.70 2.25
N MET A 26 -12.25 7.78 2.57
CA MET A 26 -10.93 7.74 1.94
C MET A 26 -11.03 7.45 0.44
N MET A 27 -11.87 6.50 0.04
CA MET A 27 -12.09 6.20 -1.37
C MET A 27 -12.74 7.36 -2.13
N ALA A 28 -13.71 8.05 -1.54
CA ALA A 28 -14.28 9.27 -2.12
C ALA A 28 -13.19 10.33 -2.33
N PHE A 29 -12.32 10.52 -1.34
CA PHE A 29 -11.22 11.47 -1.41
C PHE A 29 -10.21 11.12 -2.52
N VAL A 30 -9.82 9.85 -2.63
CA VAL A 30 -8.92 9.35 -3.69
C VAL A 30 -9.51 9.62 -5.07
N MET A 31 -10.82 9.36 -5.26
CA MET A 31 -11.50 9.63 -6.52
C MET A 31 -11.58 11.13 -6.85
N ARG A 32 -11.76 12.00 -5.83
CA ARG A 32 -11.73 13.45 -6.02
C ARG A 32 -10.38 13.94 -6.51
N ILE A 33 -9.28 13.45 -5.93
CA ILE A 33 -7.92 13.83 -6.34
C ILE A 33 -7.66 13.36 -7.77
N TYR A 34 -7.96 12.10 -8.07
CA TYR A 34 -7.65 11.51 -9.36
C TYR A 34 -8.47 12.12 -10.51
N THR A 35 -9.79 12.25 -10.34
CA THR A 35 -10.69 12.80 -11.37
C THR A 35 -10.74 14.33 -11.37
N LYS A 36 -10.13 14.99 -10.37
CA LYS A 36 -10.24 16.45 -10.11
C LYS A 36 -11.68 16.93 -10.02
N ASN A 37 -12.57 16.05 -9.57
CA ASN A 37 -13.99 16.31 -9.48
C ASN A 37 -14.42 16.21 -8.01
N ASN A 38 -14.86 17.33 -7.43
CA ASN A 38 -15.22 17.41 -6.02
C ASN A 38 -16.61 16.85 -5.69
N THR A 39 -17.33 16.31 -6.68
CA THR A 39 -18.70 15.83 -6.50
C THR A 39 -18.79 14.41 -5.94
N PHE A 40 -17.70 13.63 -5.94
CA PHE A 40 -17.69 12.30 -5.33
C PHE A 40 -18.00 12.37 -3.83
N GLN A 41 -19.02 11.66 -3.38
CA GLN A 41 -19.41 11.57 -1.98
C GLN A 41 -19.30 10.13 -1.47
N ILE A 42 -19.44 9.96 -0.17
CA ILE A 42 -19.38 8.67 0.52
C ILE A 42 -20.46 7.71 -0.01
N SER A 43 -21.62 8.23 -0.43
CA SER A 43 -22.71 7.44 -1.03
C SER A 43 -22.34 6.77 -2.35
N ASN A 44 -21.35 7.32 -3.07
CA ASN A 44 -20.91 6.74 -4.34
C ASN A 44 -20.00 5.52 -4.18
N ILE A 45 -19.66 5.15 -2.93
CA ILE A 45 -18.82 3.99 -2.63
C ILE A 45 -19.71 2.94 -1.97
N VAL A 46 -20.07 1.93 -2.75
CA VAL A 46 -20.96 0.85 -2.35
C VAL A 46 -20.11 -0.37 -1.99
N LEU A 47 -20.29 -0.91 -0.78
CA LEU A 47 -19.69 -2.18 -0.37
C LEU A 47 -20.69 -3.31 -0.62
N CYS A 48 -20.29 -4.35 -1.35
CA CYS A 48 -21.19 -5.40 -1.83
C CYS A 48 -21.17 -6.68 -0.99
N ASN A 49 -20.09 -6.97 -0.27
CA ASN A 49 -20.01 -8.15 0.60
C ASN A 49 -18.91 -7.95 1.63
N SER A 50 -19.25 -7.87 2.91
CA SER A 50 -18.26 -7.78 4.01
C SER A 50 -18.17 -9.14 4.70
N THR A 51 -16.97 -9.73 4.73
CA THR A 51 -16.71 -10.99 5.42
C THR A 51 -16.08 -10.75 6.79
N GLU A 52 -16.30 -11.68 7.73
CA GLU A 52 -15.76 -11.65 9.10
C GLU A 52 -14.22 -11.59 9.15
N ARG A 53 -13.54 -11.94 8.04
CA ARG A 53 -12.08 -11.87 7.89
C ARG A 53 -11.56 -10.62 7.16
N VAL A 54 -12.38 -9.56 7.04
CA VAL A 54 -12.01 -8.26 6.43
C VAL A 54 -11.60 -8.40 4.96
N ALA A 55 -12.37 -9.17 4.19
CA ALA A 55 -12.35 -9.10 2.74
C ALA A 55 -13.70 -8.55 2.26
N PHE A 56 -13.67 -7.45 1.51
CA PHE A 56 -14.86 -6.86 0.93
C PHE A 56 -14.67 -6.39 -0.50
N TRP A 57 -15.75 -6.52 -1.27
CA TRP A 57 -15.84 -5.97 -2.62
C TRP A 57 -16.46 -4.59 -2.52
N PHE A 58 -15.90 -3.62 -3.23
CA PHE A 58 -16.47 -2.28 -3.33
C PHE A 58 -16.59 -1.87 -4.79
N VAL A 59 -17.60 -1.06 -5.05
CA VAL A 59 -17.89 -0.46 -6.36
C VAL A 59 -17.94 1.04 -6.18
N VAL A 60 -17.34 1.77 -7.11
CA VAL A 60 -17.43 3.23 -7.18
C VAL A 60 -18.38 3.61 -8.30
N THR A 61 -19.41 4.37 -7.98
CA THR A 61 -20.40 4.87 -8.93
C THR A 61 -20.07 6.30 -9.36
N SER A 62 -20.62 6.72 -10.50
CA SER A 62 -20.52 8.11 -10.93
C SER A 62 -21.29 9.03 -9.96
N PRO A 63 -20.77 10.23 -9.65
CA PRO A 63 -21.47 11.20 -8.83
C PRO A 63 -22.70 11.80 -9.53
N SER A 64 -22.78 11.68 -10.87
CA SER A 64 -23.92 12.15 -11.64
C SER A 64 -25.06 11.13 -11.69
N ASN A 65 -24.73 9.83 -11.61
CA ASN A 65 -25.68 8.72 -11.69
C ASN A 65 -25.19 7.56 -10.81
N GLU A 66 -25.89 7.29 -9.71
CA GLU A 66 -25.55 6.19 -8.79
C GLU A 66 -25.73 4.80 -9.43
N SER A 67 -26.56 4.69 -10.48
CA SER A 67 -26.76 3.44 -11.23
C SER A 67 -25.64 3.12 -12.22
N ASP A 68 -24.69 4.03 -12.44
CA ASP A 68 -23.61 3.88 -13.42
C ASP A 68 -22.27 3.62 -12.72
N PRO A 69 -21.77 2.37 -12.69
CA PRO A 69 -20.48 2.04 -12.08
C PRO A 69 -19.34 2.56 -12.95
N LEU A 70 -18.32 3.13 -12.32
CA LEU A 70 -17.12 3.58 -13.02
C LEU A 70 -16.32 2.39 -13.55
N SER A 71 -15.65 2.62 -14.69
CA SER A 71 -14.73 1.64 -15.26
C SER A 71 -13.66 1.23 -14.26
N TYR A 72 -13.42 -0.07 -14.14
CA TYR A 72 -12.41 -0.66 -13.27
C TYR A 72 -11.03 -0.02 -13.46
N SER A 73 -10.63 0.26 -14.71
CA SER A 73 -9.32 0.85 -15.04
C SER A 73 -9.11 2.25 -14.42
N VAL A 74 -10.19 3.02 -14.26
CA VAL A 74 -10.14 4.36 -13.67
C VAL A 74 -9.95 4.25 -12.16
N VAL A 75 -10.70 3.34 -11.52
CA VAL A 75 -10.62 3.08 -10.08
C VAL A 75 -9.25 2.50 -9.71
N GLU A 76 -8.74 1.55 -10.51
CA GLU A 76 -7.41 0.97 -10.35
C GLU A 76 -6.33 2.05 -10.42
N ALA A 77 -6.37 2.91 -11.43
CA ALA A 77 -5.39 3.97 -11.59
C ALA A 77 -5.45 5.00 -10.44
N ALA A 78 -6.65 5.33 -9.95
CA ALA A 78 -6.83 6.22 -8.81
C ALA A 78 -6.22 5.64 -7.53
N VAL A 79 -6.53 4.37 -7.22
CA VAL A 79 -5.99 3.65 -6.07
C VAL A 79 -4.47 3.53 -6.18
N ARG A 80 -3.94 3.26 -7.37
CA ARG A 80 -2.51 3.16 -7.61
C ARG A 80 -1.78 4.48 -7.38
N ASN A 81 -2.39 5.60 -7.74
CA ASN A 81 -1.82 6.93 -7.53
C ASN A 81 -1.74 7.29 -6.04
N GLU A 82 -2.80 7.04 -5.29
CA GLU A 82 -2.92 7.42 -3.87
C GLU A 82 -2.61 6.27 -2.89
N ARG A 83 -1.96 5.21 -3.36
CA ARG A 83 -1.66 4.00 -2.57
C ARG A 83 -0.93 4.30 -1.26
N ASN A 84 0.03 5.23 -1.30
CA ASN A 84 0.81 5.61 -0.12
C ASN A 84 -0.06 6.26 0.96
N GLN A 85 -1.03 7.08 0.55
CA GLN A 85 -1.91 7.78 1.46
C GLN A 85 -2.95 6.84 2.06
N ILE A 86 -3.49 5.92 1.26
CA ILE A 86 -4.39 4.85 1.71
C ILE A 86 -3.68 3.98 2.76
N ASN A 87 -2.46 3.52 2.47
CA ASN A 87 -1.68 2.70 3.39
C ASN A 87 -1.36 3.44 4.70
N SER A 88 -1.05 4.73 4.61
CA SER A 88 -0.79 5.56 5.79
C SER A 88 -2.05 5.79 6.64
N ALA A 89 -3.22 5.96 6.04
CA ALA A 89 -4.46 6.26 6.75
C ALA A 89 -4.95 5.09 7.61
N PHE A 90 -4.75 3.86 7.14
CA PHE A 90 -5.18 2.66 7.86
C PHE A 90 -4.03 1.96 8.63
N LEU A 91 -2.82 2.55 8.64
CA LEU A 91 -1.61 1.95 9.23
C LEU A 91 -1.34 0.52 8.73
N LEU A 92 -1.77 0.24 7.49
CA LEU A 92 -1.70 -1.07 6.86
C LEU A 92 -0.33 -1.22 6.22
N HIS A 93 0.49 -2.13 6.75
CA HIS A 93 1.70 -2.54 6.07
C HIS A 93 1.33 -3.22 4.73
N ASP A 94 2.21 -3.13 3.73
CA ASP A 94 2.08 -3.61 2.33
C ASP A 94 1.56 -5.05 2.12
N LYS A 95 1.33 -5.83 3.19
CA LYS A 95 0.80 -7.19 3.21
C LYS A 95 -0.66 -7.31 3.67
N THR A 96 -1.32 -6.21 4.07
CA THR A 96 -2.60 -6.26 4.81
C THR A 96 -3.80 -5.68 4.05
N LEU A 97 -3.58 -5.03 2.91
CA LEU A 97 -4.64 -4.69 1.95
C LEU A 97 -4.17 -5.08 0.55
N GLU A 98 -4.24 -6.38 0.25
CA GLU A 98 -4.15 -6.85 -1.13
C GLU A 98 -5.47 -6.48 -1.81
N PHE A 99 -5.49 -5.37 -2.54
CA PHE A 99 -6.42 -5.25 -3.66
C PHE A 99 -6.04 -6.39 -4.61
N VAL A 100 -6.83 -7.47 -4.64
CA VAL A 100 -6.57 -8.78 -5.27
C VAL A 100 -6.21 -8.71 -6.78
N GLN A 101 -6.12 -7.50 -7.36
CA GLN A 101 -5.84 -7.24 -8.76
C GLN A 101 -4.92 -6.03 -9.01
N ILE A 102 -4.43 -5.33 -7.98
CA ILE A 102 -3.54 -4.16 -8.15
C ILE A 102 -2.13 -4.52 -7.64
N PRO A 103 -1.25 -5.05 -8.51
CA PRO A 103 0.10 -5.42 -8.10
C PRO A 103 0.88 -4.18 -7.62
N PRO A 104 1.73 -4.31 -6.59
CA PRO A 104 2.56 -3.21 -6.12
C PRO A 104 3.45 -2.70 -7.25
N THR A 105 3.47 -1.37 -7.47
CA THR A 105 4.22 -0.73 -8.56
C THR A 105 5.74 -0.91 -8.43
N LEU A 106 6.22 -1.22 -7.22
CA LEU A 106 7.61 -1.56 -6.94
C LEU A 106 7.60 -2.94 -6.28
N ALA A 107 8.23 -3.91 -6.95
CA ALA A 107 8.51 -5.19 -6.32
C ALA A 107 9.31 -4.93 -5.04
N PRO A 108 8.95 -5.55 -3.91
CA PRO A 108 9.70 -5.37 -2.68
C PRO A 108 11.15 -5.75 -2.96
N VAL A 109 12.07 -4.78 -2.83
CA VAL A 109 13.50 -5.05 -2.93
C VAL A 109 13.83 -6.01 -1.79
N SER A 110 14.03 -7.27 -2.15
CA SER A 110 14.31 -8.29 -1.14
C SER A 110 15.62 -7.92 -0.44
N GLN A 111 15.57 -7.79 0.88
CA GLN A 111 16.74 -7.48 1.71
C GLN A 111 17.90 -8.46 1.45
N ALA A 112 17.56 -9.68 1.02
CA ALA A 112 18.49 -10.71 0.57
C ALA A 112 19.43 -10.25 -0.57
N LEU A 113 18.94 -9.48 -1.55
CA LEU A 113 19.76 -9.02 -2.68
C LEU A 113 20.80 -7.97 -2.26
N ILE A 114 20.47 -7.12 -1.28
CA ILE A 114 21.40 -6.13 -0.74
C ILE A 114 22.54 -6.83 0.00
N VAL A 115 22.21 -7.79 0.88
CA VAL A 115 23.20 -8.58 1.63
C VAL A 115 24.07 -9.39 0.67
N PHE A 116 23.48 -10.02 -0.34
CA PHE A 116 24.22 -10.76 -1.37
C PHE A 116 25.21 -9.86 -2.12
N GLY A 117 24.79 -8.66 -2.55
CA GLY A 117 25.65 -7.71 -3.24
C GLY A 117 26.85 -7.26 -2.39
N VAL A 118 26.63 -6.97 -1.10
CA VAL A 118 27.71 -6.58 -0.18
C VAL A 118 28.74 -7.71 -0.02
N VAL A 119 28.29 -8.94 0.18
CA VAL A 119 29.18 -10.10 0.34
C VAL A 119 30.03 -10.33 -0.91
N VAL A 120 29.41 -10.28 -2.10
CA VAL A 120 30.13 -10.45 -3.38
C VAL A 120 31.18 -9.34 -3.57
N CYS A 121 30.86 -8.09 -3.24
CA CYS A 121 31.82 -6.98 -3.31
C CYS A 121 33.02 -7.18 -2.36
N VAL A 122 32.78 -7.57 -1.10
CA VAL A 122 33.85 -7.79 -0.12
C VAL A 122 34.77 -8.93 -0.58
N VAL A 123 34.19 -10.03 -1.06
CA VAL A 123 34.96 -11.18 -1.58
C VAL A 123 35.79 -10.78 -2.80
N ALA A 124 35.21 -10.03 -3.74
CA ALA A 124 35.92 -9.56 -4.93
C ALA A 124 37.11 -8.67 -4.59
N VAL A 125 36.94 -7.73 -3.64
CA VAL A 125 38.03 -6.85 -3.17
C VAL A 125 39.14 -7.66 -2.50
N ALA A 126 38.79 -8.65 -1.66
CA ALA A 126 39.76 -9.51 -1.01
C ALA A 126 40.59 -10.32 -2.03
N ILE A 127 39.95 -10.89 -3.04
CA ILE A 127 40.63 -11.64 -4.11
C ILE A 127 41.55 -10.71 -4.91
N ALA A 128 41.06 -9.53 -5.32
CA ALA A 128 41.85 -8.56 -6.06
C ALA A 128 43.10 -8.13 -5.27
N TYR A 129 42.94 -7.86 -3.98
CA TYR A 129 44.06 -7.53 -3.10
C TYR A 129 45.10 -8.65 -3.03
N LEU A 130 44.66 -9.90 -2.83
CA LEU A 130 45.56 -11.06 -2.78
C LEU A 130 46.34 -11.26 -4.09
N VAL A 131 45.67 -11.10 -5.24
CA VAL A 131 46.33 -11.23 -6.56
C VAL A 131 47.36 -10.11 -6.75
N VAL A 132 47.00 -8.86 -6.47
CA VAL A 132 47.90 -7.71 -6.62
C VAL A 132 49.09 -7.83 -5.67
N SER A 133 48.87 -8.16 -4.40
CA SER A 133 49.93 -8.37 -3.42
C SER A 133 50.85 -9.54 -3.80
N GLY A 134 50.30 -10.64 -4.32
CA GLY A 134 51.07 -11.79 -4.80
C GLY A 134 52.00 -11.41 -5.96
N ILE A 135 51.49 -10.67 -6.94
CA ILE A 135 52.28 -10.21 -8.09
C ILE A 135 53.39 -9.25 -7.63
N ILE A 136 53.07 -8.27 -6.78
CA ILE A 136 54.06 -7.29 -6.29
C ILE A 136 55.16 -7.99 -5.47
N ARG A 137 54.80 -8.99 -4.65
CA ARG A 137 55.75 -9.73 -3.82
C ARG A 137 56.65 -10.66 -4.63
N HIS A 138 56.19 -11.18 -5.76
CA HIS A 138 57.03 -11.97 -6.67
C HIS A 138 57.93 -11.09 -7.57
N ARG A 139 57.61 -9.81 -7.71
CA ARG A 139 58.38 -8.84 -8.51
C ARG A 139 59.50 -8.13 -7.73
N LYS A 140 59.51 -8.23 -6.39
CA LYS A 140 60.59 -7.80 -5.50
C LYS A 140 61.50 -8.97 -5.18
#